data_AF-A0A7S3GUZ3-F1
#
_entry.id   AF-A0A7S3GUZ3-F1
#
_cell.length_a   1.000
_cell.length_b   1.000
_cell.length_c   1.000
_cell.angle_alpha   90.00
_cell.angle_beta   90.00
_cell.angle_gamma   90.00
#
_symmetry.space_group_name_H-M   'P 1'
#
loop_
_entity.id
_entity.type
_entity.pdbx_description
1 polymer ?
#
loop_
_entity_poly.entity_id
_entity_poly.type
_entity_poly.pdbx_seq_one_letter_code
_entity_poly.pdbx_strand_id
1 'polypeptide(L)'
;PEDIGNIIRAVATDTALIFTSLVALQDVEPDMGPTHVWPATHTVGHHATLWGKGGGKISVEDADKSFGVAHRQMTLSKGDLVLYDSRVMHCGGANTSEKQRSVLCISCMGPGIRPDGSTWTMLSSLRNQLSLNKLPLPESSACAPANSASCEEVELPPPPQRKAGAADDAVGKSSAAAARDPDGPKRIPPVSEWDAAVQCTLCRRWRPCSVVEAAKLTGVENGFQCPLLGHSCMQEQGCTDDEIDALF
;
A
#
# COMPACT_ATOMS: atom_id res chain seq x y z
N PRO A 1 14.18 -3.43 -24.42
CA PRO A 1 15.00 -2.80 -23.34
C PRO A 1 14.83 -1.27 -23.28
N GLU A 2 15.10 -0.56 -24.38
CA GLU A 2 15.02 0.92 -24.44
C GLU A 2 13.63 1.46 -24.10
N ASP A 3 12.58 0.78 -24.59
CA ASP A 3 11.18 1.10 -24.34
C ASP A 3 10.83 1.21 -22.83
N ILE A 4 11.24 0.22 -22.03
CA ILE A 4 11.08 0.25 -20.56
C ILE A 4 11.80 1.47 -19.94
N GLY A 5 12.96 1.86 -20.47
CA GLY A 5 13.68 3.06 -20.02
C GLY A 5 12.95 4.36 -20.36
N ASN A 6 12.23 4.41 -21.47
CA ASN A 6 11.38 5.54 -21.86
C ASN A 6 10.09 5.60 -21.03
N ILE A 7 9.43 4.46 -20.81
CA ILE A 7 8.24 4.35 -19.94
C ILE A 7 8.59 4.80 -18.51
N ILE A 8 9.67 4.27 -17.92
CA ILE A 8 10.13 4.68 -16.58
C ILE A 8 10.46 6.18 -16.54
N ARG A 9 11.03 6.75 -17.62
CA ARG A 9 11.30 8.20 -17.69
C ARG A 9 10.03 9.04 -17.74
N ALA A 10 9.06 8.67 -18.56
CA ALA A 10 7.77 9.37 -18.66
C ALA A 10 7.05 9.33 -17.30
N VAL A 11 6.85 8.14 -16.75
CA VAL A 11 6.26 7.94 -15.42
C VAL A 11 7.00 8.75 -14.35
N ALA A 12 8.33 8.72 -14.29
CA ALA A 12 9.10 9.48 -13.30
C ALA A 12 9.15 11.01 -13.52
N THR A 13 8.62 11.51 -14.65
CA THR A 13 8.48 12.94 -14.98
C THR A 13 7.06 13.44 -14.71
N ASP A 14 6.05 12.64 -15.07
CA ASP A 14 4.64 13.02 -15.00
C ASP A 14 3.95 12.59 -13.68
N THR A 15 4.56 11.66 -12.92
CA THR A 15 4.12 11.34 -11.55
C THR A 15 4.34 12.52 -10.62
N ALA A 16 3.35 12.81 -9.78
CA ALA A 16 3.40 13.88 -8.81
C ALA A 16 4.63 13.76 -7.90
N LEU A 17 5.38 14.86 -7.78
CA LEU A 17 6.50 14.94 -6.85
C LEU A 17 5.98 14.79 -5.41
N ILE A 18 6.54 13.85 -4.65
CA ILE A 18 6.25 13.68 -3.23
C ILE A 18 7.51 14.00 -2.44
N PHE A 19 7.35 14.79 -1.39
CA PHE A 19 8.37 15.04 -0.38
C PHE A 19 7.91 14.43 0.94
N THR A 20 8.76 13.64 1.57
CA THR A 20 8.53 13.00 2.87
C THR A 20 9.32 13.72 3.95
N SER A 21 8.61 14.11 5.01
CA SER A 21 9.16 14.52 6.30
C SER A 21 9.13 13.33 7.25
N LEU A 22 10.28 12.93 7.77
CA LEU A 22 10.38 12.07 8.95
C LEU A 22 10.69 12.93 10.17
N VAL A 23 9.82 12.87 11.18
CA VAL A 23 10.03 13.54 12.47
C VAL A 23 10.34 12.49 13.55
N ALA A 24 11.45 12.68 14.25
CA ALA A 24 11.86 11.81 15.34
C ALA A 24 11.03 12.08 16.61
N LEU A 25 10.25 11.10 17.07
CA LEU A 25 9.39 11.26 18.27
C LEU A 25 10.14 11.00 19.59
N GLN A 26 11.38 10.56 19.46
CA GLN A 26 12.34 10.11 20.47
C GLN A 26 13.73 10.20 19.82
N ASP A 27 14.80 10.12 20.61
CA ASP A 27 16.14 10.00 20.06
C ASP A 27 16.30 8.64 19.34
N VAL A 28 17.01 8.65 18.21
CA VAL A 28 17.23 7.51 17.31
C VAL A 28 18.71 7.21 17.25
N GLU A 29 19.15 6.31 18.12
CA GLU A 29 20.54 5.86 18.23
C GLU A 29 20.93 4.86 17.11
N PRO A 30 22.23 4.62 16.84
CA PRO A 30 22.68 3.72 15.77
C PRO A 30 22.17 2.27 15.87
N ASP A 31 21.94 1.77 17.09
CA ASP A 31 21.43 0.42 17.36
C ASP A 31 19.90 0.29 17.24
N MET A 32 19.18 1.42 17.19
CA MET A 32 17.72 1.45 17.09
C MET A 32 17.18 1.17 15.68
N GLY A 33 18.06 0.86 14.73
CA GLY A 33 17.72 0.74 13.31
C GLY A 33 17.40 2.10 12.68
N PRO A 34 18.34 3.07 12.65
CA PRO A 34 18.14 4.35 11.96
C PRO A 34 17.80 4.13 10.48
N THR A 35 17.14 5.10 9.84
CA THR A 35 16.84 4.98 8.41
C THR A 35 18.13 5.14 7.61
N HIS A 36 18.52 4.14 6.83
CA HIS A 36 19.60 4.25 5.86
C HIS A 36 19.10 5.03 4.65
N VAL A 37 19.92 5.95 4.14
CA VAL A 37 19.59 6.83 3.02
C VAL A 37 20.80 6.98 2.10
N TRP A 38 20.57 6.90 0.79
CA TRP A 38 21.58 7.11 -0.24
C TRP A 38 21.40 8.50 -0.87
N PRO A 39 22.24 9.50 -0.54
CA PRO A 39 22.08 10.86 -1.07
C PRO A 39 22.05 10.93 -2.61
N ALA A 40 21.33 11.91 -3.17
CA ALA A 40 21.18 12.14 -4.62
C ALA A 40 20.56 10.99 -5.46
N THR A 41 20.09 9.90 -4.86
CA THR A 41 19.51 8.75 -5.59
C THR A 41 18.05 8.92 -6.05
N HIS A 42 17.45 10.11 -5.89
CA HIS A 42 16.08 10.40 -6.36
C HIS A 42 15.92 10.47 -7.90
N THR A 43 16.99 10.23 -8.64
CA THR A 43 17.01 10.35 -10.11
C THR A 43 16.59 9.05 -10.81
N VAL A 44 16.00 9.20 -12.01
CA VAL A 44 15.51 8.10 -12.85
C VAL A 44 16.56 7.00 -13.07
N GLY A 45 17.84 7.36 -13.18
CA GLY A 45 18.93 6.41 -13.37
C GLY A 45 19.14 5.45 -12.20
N HIS A 46 19.09 5.95 -10.95
CA HIS A 46 19.21 5.08 -9.76
C HIS A 46 17.99 4.16 -9.60
N HIS A 47 16.81 4.63 -9.97
CA HIS A 47 15.61 3.78 -10.04
C HIS A 47 15.76 2.67 -11.08
N ALA A 48 16.20 2.98 -12.30
CA ALA A 48 16.46 1.98 -13.33
C ALA A 48 17.47 0.90 -12.86
N THR A 49 18.50 1.29 -12.10
CA THR A 49 19.47 0.35 -11.48
C THR A 49 18.82 -0.60 -10.47
N LEU A 50 17.86 -0.14 -9.67
CA LEU A 50 17.16 -0.98 -8.69
C LEU A 50 16.15 -1.94 -9.38
N TRP A 51 15.37 -1.43 -10.33
CA TRP A 51 14.37 -2.25 -11.04
C TRP A 51 15.02 -3.28 -11.98
N GLY A 52 16.11 -2.91 -12.66
CA GLY A 52 16.84 -3.78 -13.59
C GLY A 52 17.57 -4.97 -12.95
N LYS A 53 17.66 -5.03 -11.60
CA LYS A 53 18.32 -6.12 -10.86
C LYS A 53 17.37 -7.18 -10.30
N GLY A 54 16.10 -7.18 -10.70
CA GLY A 54 15.16 -8.28 -10.41
C GLY A 54 14.17 -8.00 -9.27
N GLY A 55 13.35 -6.96 -9.41
CA GLY A 55 12.14 -6.81 -8.58
C GLY A 55 12.32 -5.99 -7.29
N GLY A 56 13.16 -4.95 -7.31
CA GLY A 56 13.10 -3.89 -6.30
C GLY A 56 13.72 -4.21 -4.93
N LYS A 57 14.52 -5.28 -4.82
CA LYS A 57 15.20 -5.67 -3.57
C LYS A 57 16.71 -5.75 -3.77
N ILE A 58 17.45 -5.17 -2.83
CA ILE A 58 18.91 -5.18 -2.78
C ILE A 58 19.36 -5.14 -1.31
N SER A 59 20.54 -5.69 -1.02
CA SER A 59 21.19 -5.57 0.31
C SER A 59 21.70 -4.14 0.53
N VAL A 60 21.99 -3.75 1.77
CA VAL A 60 22.58 -2.43 2.06
C VAL A 60 24.02 -2.37 1.50
N GLU A 61 24.72 -3.50 1.60
CA GLU A 61 26.11 -3.71 1.22
C GLU A 61 26.32 -3.69 -0.31
N ASP A 62 25.33 -4.12 -1.09
CA ASP A 62 25.37 -4.05 -2.55
C ASP A 62 24.66 -2.82 -3.11
N ALA A 63 23.80 -2.16 -2.33
CA ALA A 63 23.23 -0.86 -2.68
C ALA A 63 24.31 0.22 -2.79
N ASP A 64 25.23 0.32 -1.82
CA ASP A 64 26.36 1.28 -1.86
C ASP A 64 27.18 1.14 -3.16
N LYS A 65 27.49 -0.10 -3.55
CA LYS A 65 28.22 -0.44 -4.79
C LYS A 65 27.39 -0.16 -6.04
N SER A 66 26.09 -0.44 -6.00
CA SER A 66 25.19 -0.34 -7.16
C SER A 66 24.78 1.08 -7.48
N PHE A 67 24.65 1.94 -6.46
CA PHE A 67 24.37 3.36 -6.62
C PHE A 67 25.64 4.20 -6.73
N GLY A 68 26.83 3.65 -6.40
CA GLY A 68 28.10 4.38 -6.44
C GLY A 68 28.21 5.46 -5.36
N VAL A 69 27.37 5.37 -4.32
CA VAL A 69 27.21 6.35 -3.24
C VAL A 69 27.11 5.57 -1.94
N ALA A 70 27.94 5.88 -0.95
CA ALA A 70 27.81 5.30 0.37
C ALA A 70 26.57 5.87 1.09
N HIS A 71 25.78 4.99 1.70
CA HIS A 71 24.64 5.39 2.51
C HIS A 71 25.05 6.19 3.75
N ARG A 72 24.05 6.84 4.35
CA ARG A 72 24.14 7.48 5.67
C ARG A 72 23.04 6.95 6.56
N GLN A 73 23.28 6.91 7.87
CA GLN A 73 22.26 6.60 8.87
C GLN A 73 21.59 7.91 9.34
N MET A 74 20.26 7.94 9.36
CA MET A 74 19.48 8.99 10.02
C MET A 74 19.42 8.72 11.53
N THR A 75 20.53 8.92 12.23
CA THR A 75 20.52 9.12 13.69
C THR A 75 20.04 10.53 13.98
N LEU A 76 19.02 10.68 14.82
CA LEU A 76 18.27 11.92 15.00
C LEU A 76 17.94 12.16 16.47
N SER A 77 17.97 13.40 16.93
CA SER A 77 17.47 13.81 18.24
C SER A 77 15.95 13.97 18.21
N LYS A 78 15.30 13.80 19.37
CA LYS A 78 13.86 13.99 19.51
C LYS A 78 13.42 15.39 19.06
N GLY A 79 12.53 15.43 18.08
CA GLY A 79 12.01 16.65 17.45
C GLY A 79 12.68 17.02 16.13
N ASP A 80 13.80 16.39 15.76
CA ASP A 80 14.42 16.60 14.45
C ASP A 80 13.49 16.19 13.32
N LEU A 81 13.51 16.97 12.23
CA LEU A 81 12.77 16.73 11.00
C LEU A 81 13.75 16.58 9.82
N VAL A 82 13.69 15.45 9.12
CA VAL A 82 14.40 15.23 7.85
C VAL A 82 13.39 15.27 6.70
N LEU A 83 13.57 16.24 5.79
CA LEU A 83 12.78 16.38 4.56
C LEU A 83 13.57 15.83 3.37
N TYR A 84 12.95 14.95 2.57
CA TYR A 84 13.56 14.39 1.36
C TYR A 84 12.54 14.12 0.25
N ASP A 85 12.98 14.13 -1.00
CA ASP A 85 12.19 13.63 -2.15
C ASP A 85 11.94 12.13 -1.93
N SER A 86 10.67 11.68 -1.94
CA SER A 86 10.31 10.29 -1.60
C SER A 86 10.92 9.25 -2.54
N ARG A 87 11.48 9.65 -3.68
CA ARG A 87 12.24 8.80 -4.62
C ARG A 87 13.69 8.58 -4.19
N VAL A 88 14.21 9.28 -3.19
CA VAL A 88 15.53 8.95 -2.60
C VAL A 88 15.50 7.50 -2.11
N MET A 89 16.49 6.70 -2.51
CA MET A 89 16.62 5.33 -2.01
C MET A 89 16.88 5.37 -0.51
N HIS A 90 16.06 4.63 0.23
CA HIS A 90 16.13 4.55 1.70
C HIS A 90 15.52 3.23 2.20
N CYS A 91 15.93 2.79 3.38
CA CYS A 91 15.33 1.65 4.08
C CYS A 91 15.45 1.83 5.60
N GLY A 92 14.61 1.14 6.38
CA GLY A 92 14.82 1.02 7.83
C GLY A 92 16.02 0.12 8.11
N GLY A 93 16.90 0.54 9.03
CA GLY A 93 17.95 -0.33 9.56
C GLY A 93 17.39 -1.41 10.48
N ALA A 94 18.20 -2.44 10.75
CA ALA A 94 17.86 -3.43 11.76
C ALA A 94 17.90 -2.79 13.16
N ASN A 95 16.80 -2.89 13.91
CA ASN A 95 16.78 -2.51 15.32
C ASN A 95 17.33 -3.68 16.14
N THR A 96 18.47 -3.46 16.78
CA THR A 96 19.15 -4.41 17.68
C THR A 96 19.11 -3.96 19.14
N SER A 97 18.49 -2.81 19.42
CA SER A 97 18.28 -2.28 20.76
C SER A 97 17.09 -2.94 21.46
N GLU A 98 17.00 -2.78 22.79
CA GLU A 98 15.82 -3.17 23.57
C GLU A 98 14.64 -2.17 23.42
N LYS A 99 14.84 -1.06 22.70
CA LYS A 99 13.87 0.04 22.58
C LYS A 99 13.11 -0.03 21.25
N GLN A 100 11.83 0.32 21.25
CA GLN A 100 11.09 0.56 20.00
C GLN A 100 11.51 1.90 19.37
N ARG A 101 11.51 1.99 18.04
CA ARG A 101 11.87 3.20 17.26
C ARG A 101 10.63 3.86 16.66
N SER A 102 10.16 4.95 17.27
CA SER A 102 8.98 5.71 16.83
C SER A 102 9.35 6.94 16.00
N VAL A 103 8.80 7.04 14.78
CA VAL A 103 8.91 8.21 13.91
C VAL A 103 7.55 8.58 13.33
N LEU A 104 7.29 9.87 13.16
CA LEU A 104 6.11 10.37 12.46
C LEU A 104 6.49 10.66 11.01
N CYS A 105 5.86 9.95 10.08
CA CYS A 105 6.03 10.15 8.64
C CYS A 105 4.88 11.01 8.09
N ILE A 106 5.21 12.13 7.45
CA ILE A 106 4.26 13.03 6.78
C ILE A 106 4.75 13.25 5.35
N SER A 107 3.93 12.94 4.35
CA SER A 107 4.28 13.15 2.94
C SER A 107 3.37 14.20 2.29
N CYS A 108 3.97 15.18 1.64
CA CYS A 108 3.27 16.19 0.84
C CYS A 108 3.47 15.89 -0.66
N MET A 109 2.37 15.92 -1.42
CA MET A 109 2.35 15.61 -2.86
C MET A 109 2.02 16.88 -3.66
N GLY A 110 2.79 17.15 -4.70
CA GLY A 110 2.55 18.23 -5.66
C GLY A 110 1.52 17.86 -6.73
N PRO A 111 1.37 18.68 -7.79
CA PRO A 111 0.60 18.31 -8.97
C PRO A 111 1.31 17.18 -9.77
N GLY A 112 0.51 16.38 -10.49
CA GLY A 112 0.97 15.28 -11.34
C GLY A 112 0.08 14.04 -11.19
N ILE A 113 0.45 12.94 -11.82
CA ILE A 113 -0.22 11.64 -11.67
C ILE A 113 0.03 11.12 -10.25
N ARG A 114 -1.03 10.79 -9.50
CA ARG A 114 -0.90 10.22 -8.16
C ARG A 114 -0.40 8.77 -8.26
N PRO A 115 0.62 8.34 -7.49
CA PRO A 115 1.01 6.94 -7.46
C PRO A 115 -0.03 6.07 -6.74
N ASP A 116 -0.30 4.90 -7.33
CA ASP A 116 -1.17 3.89 -6.75
C ASP A 116 -0.63 3.33 -5.43
N GLY A 117 -1.53 3.00 -4.51
CA GLY A 117 -1.18 2.42 -3.21
C GLY A 117 -2.30 2.44 -2.20
N SER A 118 -2.17 1.61 -1.15
CA SER A 118 -3.14 1.50 -0.05
C SER A 118 -3.03 2.62 0.99
N THR A 119 -1.99 3.47 0.91
CA THR A 119 -1.56 4.49 1.90
C THR A 119 -2.53 5.69 2.08
N TRP A 120 -3.75 5.61 1.53
CA TRP A 120 -4.64 6.75 1.34
C TRP A 120 -5.99 6.62 2.06
N THR A 121 -6.10 5.71 3.02
CA THR A 121 -7.32 5.49 3.81
C THR A 121 -7.45 6.48 4.97
N MET A 122 -8.62 7.11 5.09
CA MET A 122 -8.99 7.98 6.21
C MET A 122 -10.45 7.73 6.57
N LEU A 123 -10.73 7.55 7.87
CA LEU A 123 -12.08 7.40 8.42
C LEU A 123 -12.94 8.58 7.98
N SER A 124 -14.16 8.31 7.50
CA SER A 124 -15.05 9.33 6.93
C SER A 124 -15.37 10.47 7.92
N SER A 125 -15.35 10.19 9.22
CA SER A 125 -15.50 11.18 10.28
C SER A 125 -14.36 12.21 10.37
N LEU A 126 -13.11 11.82 10.06
CA LEU A 126 -11.93 12.70 10.15
C LEU A 126 -11.73 13.57 8.90
N ARG A 127 -12.40 13.25 7.80
CA ARG A 127 -12.30 14.02 6.54
C ARG A 127 -12.74 15.46 6.77
N ASN A 128 -11.96 16.40 6.24
CA ASN A 128 -12.19 17.85 6.31
C ASN A 128 -12.20 18.46 7.74
N GLN A 129 -11.98 17.68 8.81
CA GLN A 129 -11.84 18.24 10.16
C GLN A 129 -10.49 18.95 10.35
N LEU A 130 -9.42 18.31 9.88
CA LEU A 130 -8.06 18.83 9.95
C LEU A 130 -7.75 19.72 8.73
N SER A 131 -7.14 20.87 8.98
CA SER A 131 -6.67 21.80 7.94
C SER A 131 -5.31 22.36 8.35
N LEU A 132 -4.35 22.39 7.42
CA LEU A 132 -2.96 22.79 7.70
C LEU A 132 -2.85 24.24 8.21
N ASN A 133 -3.74 25.13 7.75
CA ASN A 133 -3.79 26.52 8.22
C ASN A 133 -4.40 26.70 9.63
N LYS A 134 -4.79 25.61 10.31
CA LYS A 134 -5.20 25.58 11.72
C LYS A 134 -4.14 24.95 12.63
N LEU A 135 -2.93 24.71 12.12
CA LEU A 135 -1.83 24.15 12.91
C LEU A 135 -0.98 25.27 13.56
N PRO A 136 -0.48 25.08 14.80
CA PRO A 136 -0.79 23.97 15.71
C PRO A 136 -2.25 24.00 16.17
N LEU A 137 -2.87 22.82 16.31
CA LEU A 137 -4.18 22.73 16.95
C LEU A 137 -4.06 23.20 18.41
N PRO A 138 -5.02 23.94 18.98
CA PRO A 138 -5.00 24.26 20.40
C PRO A 138 -5.19 22.97 21.23
N GLU A 139 -4.65 22.94 22.45
CA GLU A 139 -4.75 21.75 23.33
C GLU A 139 -6.19 21.33 23.62
N SER A 140 -7.14 22.27 23.61
CA SER A 140 -8.59 22.00 23.71
C SER A 140 -9.20 21.28 22.51
N SER A 141 -8.46 21.15 21.40
CA SER A 141 -8.80 20.31 20.23
C SER A 141 -8.05 18.98 20.23
N ALA A 142 -7.25 18.68 21.26
CA ALA A 142 -6.80 17.31 21.50
C ALA A 142 -8.01 16.47 21.92
N CYS A 143 -8.48 15.59 21.03
CA CYS A 143 -9.40 14.53 21.42
C CYS A 143 -8.77 13.74 22.57
N ALA A 144 -9.61 13.29 23.52
CA ALA A 144 -9.22 12.22 24.43
C ALA A 144 -8.61 11.06 23.61
N PRO A 145 -7.43 10.53 23.96
CA PRO A 145 -6.79 9.47 23.18
C PRO A 145 -7.77 8.32 22.91
N ALA A 146 -7.72 7.71 21.72
CA ALA A 146 -8.60 6.57 21.40
C ALA A 146 -8.45 5.41 22.43
N ASN A 147 -7.30 5.34 23.10
CA ASN A 147 -6.97 4.38 24.14
C ASN A 147 -7.06 4.97 25.57
N SER A 148 -7.74 6.10 25.79
CA SER A 148 -8.00 6.65 27.14
C SER A 148 -9.35 6.22 27.72
N ALA A 149 -10.04 5.27 27.09
CA ALA A 149 -10.95 4.40 27.81
C ALA A 149 -10.15 3.64 28.88
N SER A 150 -10.68 3.53 30.09
CA SER A 150 -9.90 3.13 31.27
C SER A 150 -9.52 1.65 31.28
N CYS A 151 -8.33 1.34 30.74
CA CYS A 151 -7.58 0.10 30.96
C CYS A 151 -8.40 -1.20 30.95
N GLU A 152 -9.35 -1.34 30.01
CA GLU A 152 -9.59 -2.67 29.45
C GLU A 152 -8.34 -3.00 28.63
N GLU A 153 -7.59 -4.00 29.09
CA GLU A 153 -6.46 -4.54 28.37
C GLU A 153 -6.96 -4.96 26.98
N VAL A 154 -6.37 -4.38 25.92
CA VAL A 154 -6.75 -4.73 24.56
C VAL A 154 -6.21 -6.14 24.32
N GLU A 155 -7.03 -7.14 24.61
CA GLU A 155 -6.81 -8.54 24.24
C GLU A 155 -6.71 -8.59 22.71
N LEU A 156 -5.48 -8.44 22.22
CA LEU A 156 -5.13 -8.77 20.86
C LEU A 156 -5.53 -10.24 20.66
N PRO A 157 -6.31 -10.57 19.62
CA PRO A 157 -6.73 -11.95 19.39
C PRO A 157 -5.47 -12.83 19.37
N PRO A 158 -5.47 -13.97 20.09
CA PRO A 158 -4.26 -14.73 20.33
C PRO A 158 -3.56 -15.05 19.01
N PRO A 159 -2.23 -14.85 18.92
CA PRO A 159 -1.52 -14.90 17.65
C PRO A 159 -1.85 -16.21 16.93
N PRO A 160 -2.27 -16.15 15.64
CA PRO A 160 -3.00 -17.23 15.00
C PRO A 160 -2.22 -18.53 15.11
N GLN A 161 -2.76 -19.48 15.87
CA GLN A 161 -2.09 -20.73 16.16
C GLN A 161 -1.76 -21.43 14.85
N ARG A 162 -0.46 -21.52 14.53
CA ARG A 162 0.02 -22.28 13.38
C ARG A 162 -0.26 -23.76 13.62
N LYS A 163 -1.46 -24.20 13.22
CA LYS A 163 -1.82 -25.62 13.13
C LYS A 163 -0.73 -26.33 12.32
N ALA A 164 -0.10 -27.34 12.93
CA ALA A 164 0.81 -28.22 12.24
C ALA A 164 0.01 -29.20 11.35
N GLY A 165 -0.46 -28.69 10.20
CA GLY A 165 -1.27 -29.42 9.22
C GLY A 165 -2.71 -28.90 9.08
N ALA A 166 -3.29 -29.15 7.90
CA ALA A 166 -4.67 -28.87 7.49
C ALA A 166 -5.13 -27.39 7.51
N ALA A 167 -4.96 -26.75 6.35
CA ALA A 167 -6.01 -26.20 5.48
C ALA A 167 -7.32 -25.60 6.10
N ASP A 168 -7.66 -24.44 5.52
CA ASP A 168 -8.99 -23.88 5.21
C ASP A 168 -9.96 -23.40 6.33
N ASP A 169 -10.79 -22.41 5.93
CA ASP A 169 -11.92 -21.72 6.60
C ASP A 169 -11.71 -20.98 7.95
N ALA A 170 -12.40 -19.87 8.29
CA ALA A 170 -13.07 -18.82 7.49
C ALA A 170 -13.49 -17.57 8.35
N VAL A 171 -13.17 -16.36 7.85
CA VAL A 171 -14.03 -15.13 7.74
C VAL A 171 -14.71 -14.44 8.96
N GLY A 172 -14.54 -13.10 9.05
CA GLY A 172 -15.49 -12.12 9.64
C GLY A 172 -14.83 -10.99 10.47
N LYS A 173 -15.29 -9.72 10.53
CA LYS A 173 -16.45 -8.97 9.95
C LYS A 173 -15.99 -7.51 9.69
N SER A 174 -16.23 -6.90 8.52
CA SER A 174 -17.40 -6.07 8.10
C SER A 174 -17.45 -4.64 8.70
N SER A 175 -18.09 -3.62 8.12
CA SER A 175 -19.00 -3.49 6.94
C SER A 175 -18.66 -2.18 6.17
N ALA A 176 -19.45 -1.45 5.38
CA ALA A 176 -20.87 -1.37 4.95
C ALA A 176 -20.95 -0.43 3.70
N ALA A 177 -22.00 -0.37 2.86
CA ALA A 177 -23.11 -1.29 2.58
C ALA A 177 -23.79 -0.88 1.25
N ALA A 178 -24.09 -1.84 0.38
CA ALA A 178 -24.96 -1.69 -0.80
C ALA A 178 -26.09 -2.73 -0.74
N ALA A 179 -27.13 -2.56 -1.56
CA ALA A 179 -28.33 -3.42 -1.53
C ALA A 179 -27.95 -4.91 -1.65
N ARG A 180 -28.28 -5.69 -0.62
CA ARG A 180 -27.96 -7.12 -0.58
C ARG A 180 -29.02 -7.92 -1.32
N ASP A 181 -28.54 -8.71 -2.27
CA ASP A 181 -29.27 -9.84 -2.86
C ASP A 181 -29.66 -10.81 -1.72
N PRO A 182 -30.95 -11.18 -1.55
CA PRO A 182 -31.41 -11.96 -0.40
C PRO A 182 -30.83 -13.38 -0.34
N ASP A 183 -30.46 -13.96 -1.47
CA ASP A 183 -29.96 -15.34 -1.58
C ASP A 183 -28.48 -15.52 -1.18
N GLY A 184 -27.81 -14.45 -0.73
CA GLY A 184 -26.43 -14.50 -0.25
C GLY A 184 -25.36 -14.51 -1.36
N PRO A 185 -24.11 -14.93 -1.04
CA PRO A 185 -23.01 -14.91 -2.01
C PRO A 185 -23.19 -16.03 -3.04
N LYS A 186 -23.47 -15.66 -4.30
CA LYS A 186 -23.72 -16.63 -5.37
C LYS A 186 -22.42 -17.36 -5.71
N ARG A 187 -22.48 -18.69 -5.78
CA ARG A 187 -21.33 -19.53 -6.17
C ARG A 187 -20.88 -19.13 -7.59
N ILE A 188 -19.57 -19.05 -7.82
CA ILE A 188 -19.03 -18.85 -9.17
C ILE A 188 -19.37 -20.10 -10.01
N PRO A 189 -20.08 -19.97 -11.16
CA PRO A 189 -20.34 -21.10 -12.06
C PRO A 189 -19.05 -21.59 -12.74
N PRO A 190 -18.99 -22.83 -13.24
CA PRO A 190 -17.84 -23.31 -14.02
C PRO A 190 -17.63 -22.46 -15.29
N VAL A 191 -16.39 -22.37 -15.79
CA VAL A 191 -16.02 -21.45 -16.90
C VAL A 191 -16.79 -21.75 -18.19
N SER A 192 -17.25 -22.99 -18.37
CA SER A 192 -18.13 -23.42 -19.47
C SER A 192 -19.53 -22.79 -19.47
N GLU A 193 -19.92 -22.09 -18.40
CA GLU A 193 -21.20 -21.38 -18.25
C GLU A 193 -21.02 -19.84 -18.30
N TRP A 194 -19.85 -19.33 -18.69
CA TRP A 194 -19.55 -17.90 -18.71
C TRP A 194 -19.87 -17.29 -20.09
N ASP A 195 -20.91 -16.46 -20.18
CA ASP A 195 -21.21 -15.67 -21.41
C ASP A 195 -20.11 -14.63 -21.72
N ALA A 196 -19.52 -14.05 -20.68
CA ALA A 196 -18.42 -13.10 -20.72
C ALA A 196 -17.69 -13.05 -19.37
N ALA A 197 -16.44 -12.58 -19.38
CA ALA A 197 -15.64 -12.34 -18.18
C ALA A 197 -15.15 -10.88 -18.11
N VAL A 198 -14.98 -10.35 -16.90
CA VAL A 198 -14.26 -9.09 -16.65
C VAL A 198 -13.25 -9.24 -15.52
N GLN A 199 -12.01 -8.83 -15.75
CA GLN A 199 -10.95 -8.83 -14.73
C GLN A 199 -11.11 -7.60 -13.81
N CYS A 200 -11.03 -7.81 -12.50
CA CYS A 200 -11.02 -6.69 -11.54
C CYS A 200 -9.66 -5.98 -11.54
N THR A 201 -9.63 -4.66 -11.77
CA THR A 201 -8.37 -3.88 -11.83
C THR A 201 -7.65 -3.82 -10.48
N LEU A 202 -8.36 -3.97 -9.36
CA LEU A 202 -7.79 -3.94 -8.01
C LEU A 202 -7.19 -5.27 -7.52
N CYS A 203 -7.87 -6.39 -7.77
CA CYS A 203 -7.48 -7.70 -7.23
C CYS A 203 -7.15 -8.77 -8.29
N ARG A 204 -7.19 -8.41 -9.58
CA ARG A 204 -6.84 -9.23 -10.75
C ARG A 204 -7.63 -10.51 -10.98
N ARG A 205 -8.52 -10.88 -10.07
CA ARG A 205 -9.46 -11.99 -10.24
C ARG A 205 -10.56 -11.67 -11.23
N TRP A 206 -10.96 -12.67 -11.99
CA TRP A 206 -12.03 -12.60 -12.99
C TRP A 206 -13.41 -12.71 -12.35
N ARG A 207 -14.40 -12.05 -12.97
CA ARG A 207 -15.82 -12.18 -12.64
C ARG A 207 -16.60 -12.63 -13.90
N PRO A 208 -17.40 -13.72 -13.84
CA PRO A 208 -18.40 -14.00 -14.87
C PRO A 208 -19.52 -12.95 -14.86
N CYS A 209 -19.98 -12.59 -16.06
CA CYS A 209 -21.11 -11.69 -16.27
C CYS A 209 -21.72 -11.91 -17.66
N SER A 210 -22.89 -11.34 -17.92
CA SER A 210 -23.44 -11.31 -19.28
C SER A 210 -22.66 -10.33 -20.18
N VAL A 211 -22.64 -10.55 -21.50
CA VAL A 211 -22.01 -9.62 -22.48
C VAL A 211 -22.53 -8.18 -22.32
N VAL A 212 -23.80 -8.02 -21.96
CA VAL A 212 -24.47 -6.71 -21.73
C VAL A 212 -24.03 -6.05 -20.42
N GLU A 213 -23.58 -6.81 -19.43
CA GLU A 213 -22.90 -6.29 -18.24
C GLU A 213 -21.43 -5.99 -18.52
N ALA A 214 -20.72 -6.87 -19.24
CA ALA A 214 -19.30 -6.71 -19.54
C ALA A 214 -19.03 -5.32 -20.14
N ALA A 215 -19.79 -4.91 -21.16
CA ALA A 215 -19.68 -3.58 -21.78
C ALA A 215 -19.94 -2.40 -20.81
N LYS A 216 -20.76 -2.59 -19.77
CA LYS A 216 -21.02 -1.57 -18.73
C LYS A 216 -19.93 -1.53 -17.65
N LEU A 217 -19.25 -2.66 -17.43
CA LEU A 217 -18.19 -2.80 -16.42
C LEU A 217 -16.80 -2.45 -16.98
N THR A 218 -16.58 -2.60 -18.28
CA THR A 218 -15.35 -2.17 -18.98
C THR A 218 -15.43 -0.75 -19.52
N GLY A 219 -16.62 -0.26 -19.87
CA GLY A 219 -16.86 1.10 -20.38
C GLY A 219 -16.73 2.24 -19.36
N VAL A 220 -16.11 1.99 -18.21
CA VAL A 220 -15.84 2.98 -17.15
C VAL A 220 -14.37 3.38 -17.22
N GLU A 221 -14.03 4.66 -17.06
CA GLU A 221 -12.65 5.18 -17.23
C GLU A 221 -11.58 4.46 -16.38
N ASN A 222 -11.96 3.85 -15.26
CA ASN A 222 -11.07 3.14 -14.33
C ASN A 222 -11.21 1.60 -14.39
N GLY A 223 -11.92 1.08 -15.40
CA GLY A 223 -12.26 -0.34 -15.55
C GLY A 223 -13.16 -0.91 -14.46
N PHE A 224 -13.28 -2.24 -14.42
CA PHE A 224 -14.08 -2.93 -13.41
C PHE A 224 -13.35 -3.01 -12.06
N GLN A 225 -14.01 -2.54 -11.00
CA GLN A 225 -13.56 -2.71 -9.61
C GLN A 225 -14.64 -3.46 -8.82
N CYS A 226 -14.29 -4.57 -8.13
CA CYS A 226 -15.27 -5.38 -7.40
C CYS A 226 -15.68 -4.74 -6.06
N PRO A 227 -16.97 -4.37 -5.84
CA PRO A 227 -17.40 -3.64 -4.65
C PRO A 227 -18.19 -4.52 -3.66
N LEU A 228 -17.86 -5.83 -3.57
CA LEU A 228 -18.57 -6.85 -2.77
C LEU A 228 -20.08 -6.99 -3.10
N LEU A 229 -20.42 -7.30 -4.36
CA LEU A 229 -21.80 -7.60 -4.80
C LEU A 229 -21.89 -8.85 -5.69
N GLY A 230 -22.89 -9.70 -5.44
CA GLY A 230 -23.24 -10.88 -6.24
C GLY A 230 -22.22 -12.02 -6.13
N HIS A 231 -21.18 -11.95 -6.95
CA HIS A 231 -20.01 -12.81 -6.89
C HIS A 231 -18.86 -12.02 -6.28
N SER A 232 -18.40 -12.45 -5.11
CA SER A 232 -17.28 -11.80 -4.46
C SER A 232 -15.98 -12.25 -5.13
N CYS A 233 -15.19 -11.29 -5.59
CA CYS A 233 -13.81 -11.53 -6.01
C CYS A 233 -12.94 -12.19 -4.92
N MET A 234 -13.40 -12.25 -3.66
CA MET A 234 -12.74 -13.01 -2.59
C MET A 234 -13.03 -14.52 -2.62
N GLN A 235 -14.07 -14.97 -3.33
CA GLN A 235 -14.34 -16.40 -3.55
C GLN A 235 -13.18 -17.03 -4.33
N GLU A 236 -12.90 -18.30 -4.07
CA GLU A 236 -11.89 -19.03 -4.83
C GLU A 236 -12.39 -19.28 -6.25
N GLN A 237 -11.50 -19.04 -7.22
CA GLN A 237 -11.70 -19.45 -8.60
C GLN A 237 -11.26 -20.91 -8.72
N GLY A 238 -12.20 -21.81 -8.99
CA GLY A 238 -11.91 -23.22 -9.30
C GLY A 238 -11.36 -23.43 -10.71
N CYS A 239 -10.60 -22.46 -11.22
CA CYS A 239 -10.07 -22.34 -12.57
C CYS A 239 -8.86 -21.37 -12.53
N THR A 240 -7.91 -21.61 -13.42
CA THR A 240 -6.71 -20.80 -13.63
C THR A 240 -6.96 -19.65 -14.59
N ASP A 241 -6.07 -18.65 -14.60
CA ASP A 241 -6.14 -17.57 -15.59
C ASP A 241 -5.94 -18.11 -17.03
N ASP A 242 -5.04 -19.09 -17.23
CA ASP A 242 -4.81 -19.77 -18.51
C ASP A 242 -6.09 -20.44 -19.07
N GLU A 243 -6.94 -21.01 -18.20
CA GLU A 243 -8.23 -21.62 -18.60
C GLU A 243 -9.30 -20.58 -18.97
N ILE A 244 -9.15 -19.33 -18.54
CA ILE A 244 -10.07 -18.22 -18.82
C ILE A 244 -9.62 -17.48 -20.10
N ASP A 245 -8.32 -17.19 -20.21
CA ASP A 245 -7.70 -16.59 -21.41
C ASP A 245 -7.77 -17.52 -22.64
N ALA A 246 -8.00 -18.83 -22.44
CA ALA A 246 -8.28 -19.79 -23.51
C ALA A 246 -9.72 -19.69 -24.08
N LEU A 247 -10.60 -18.88 -23.49
CA LEU A 247 -12.03 -18.79 -23.83
C LEU A 247 -12.51 -17.40 -24.27
N PHE A 248 -11.74 -16.32 -24.06
CA PHE A 248 -12.16 -14.93 -24.30
C PHE A 248 -11.11 -14.07 -25.03
#